data_AF-U9UX22-F1
#
_entry.id   AF-U9UX22-F1
#
_cell.length_a   1.000
_cell.length_b   1.000
_cell.length_c   1.000
_cell.angle_alpha   90.00
_cell.angle_beta   90.00
_cell.angle_gamma   90.00
#
_symmetry.space_group_name_H-M   'P 1'
#
loop_
_entity.id
_entity.type
_entity.pdbx_description
1 polymer ?
#
loop_
_entity_poly.entity_id
_entity_poly.type
_entity_poly.pdbx_seq_one_letter_code
_entity_poly.pdbx_strand_id
1 'polypeptide(L)'
;MMSRSAYHAGSWYSEQGPRLNKELTQWLDEVPPTTVDGVPIPVPGARAIIAPHAGYSYSGPAAAFAYKSINPDFVKRVFILGPSHHVRFSQCALSQ
;
A
#
# COMPACT_ATOMS: atom_id res chain seq x y z
N MET A 1 -11.04 6.42 23.02
CA MET A 1 -10.05 5.87 22.08
C MET A 1 -9.72 6.98 21.09
N MET A 2 -8.50 7.51 21.08
CA MET A 2 -8.11 8.52 20.09
C MET A 2 -7.82 7.80 18.77
N SER A 3 -8.48 8.22 17.69
CA SER A 3 -8.28 7.66 16.34
C SER A 3 -7.65 8.72 15.44
N ARG A 4 -6.75 8.30 14.56
CA ARG A 4 -6.20 9.16 13.51
C ARG A 4 -7.20 9.23 12.35
N SER A 5 -7.77 10.40 12.11
CA SER A 5 -8.66 10.63 10.96
C SER A 5 -7.95 10.42 9.62
N ALA A 6 -8.70 9.90 8.64
CA ALA A 6 -8.24 9.69 7.27
C ALA A 6 -8.24 11.00 6.46
N TYR A 7 -7.43 11.98 6.85
CA TYR A 7 -7.45 13.37 6.34
C TYR A 7 -7.28 13.53 4.81
N HIS A 8 -6.74 12.52 4.12
CA HIS A 8 -6.54 12.54 2.66
C HIS A 8 -7.62 11.76 1.88
N ALA A 9 -8.59 11.17 2.57
CA ALA A 9 -9.77 10.58 1.93
C ALA A 9 -10.55 11.69 1.17
N GLY A 10 -11.05 11.36 -0.01
CA GLY A 10 -11.80 12.29 -0.87
C GLY A 10 -10.93 13.18 -1.74
N SER A 11 -9.60 13.23 -1.51
CA SER A 11 -8.65 14.00 -2.32
C SER A 11 -7.56 13.14 -2.95
N TRP A 12 -6.92 12.25 -2.18
CA TRP A 12 -5.85 11.36 -2.69
C TRP A 12 -6.37 10.00 -3.10
N TYR A 13 -7.49 9.58 -2.53
CA TYR A 13 -8.19 8.32 -2.81
C TYR A 13 -9.67 8.50 -2.52
N SER A 14 -10.51 7.61 -3.07
CA SER A 14 -11.96 7.64 -2.83
C SER A 14 -12.28 7.52 -1.34
N GLU A 15 -13.03 8.47 -0.78
CA GLU A 15 -13.56 8.37 0.59
C GLU A 15 -14.68 7.33 0.72
N GLN A 16 -15.31 6.96 -0.39
CA GLN A 16 -16.38 5.96 -0.40
C GLN A 16 -15.77 4.57 -0.35
N GLY A 17 -15.91 3.89 0.80
CA GLY A 17 -15.35 2.55 1.05
C GLY A 17 -15.66 1.53 -0.04
N PRO A 18 -16.93 1.36 -0.50
CA PRO A 18 -17.25 0.41 -1.55
C PRO A 18 -16.55 0.70 -2.88
N ARG A 19 -16.44 1.99 -3.25
CA ARG A 19 -15.74 2.42 -4.46
C ARG A 19 -14.24 2.17 -4.33
N LEU A 20 -13.64 2.56 -3.21
CA LEU A 20 -12.22 2.33 -2.95
C LEU A 20 -11.88 0.85 -2.98
N ASN A 21 -12.71 0.00 -2.37
CA ASN A 21 -12.52 -1.45 -2.40
C ASN A 21 -12.55 -1.98 -3.83
N LYS A 22 -13.49 -1.53 -4.67
CA LYS A 22 -13.56 -1.92 -6.08
C LYS A 22 -12.31 -1.51 -6.85
N GLU A 23 -11.84 -0.27 -6.66
CA GLU A 23 -10.61 0.24 -7.29
C GLU A 23 -9.39 -0.62 -6.90
N LEU A 24 -9.22 -0.89 -5.60
CA LEU A 24 -8.11 -1.71 -5.09
C LEU A 24 -8.19 -3.17 -5.55
N THR A 25 -9.36 -3.81 -5.48
CA THR A 25 -9.57 -5.17 -5.97
C THR A 25 -9.23 -5.27 -7.46
N GLN A 26 -9.72 -4.34 -8.27
CA GLN A 26 -9.43 -4.33 -9.70
C GLN A 26 -7.92 -4.29 -9.96
N TRP A 27 -7.18 -3.37 -9.34
CA TRP A 27 -5.73 -3.29 -9.57
C TRP A 27 -4.99 -4.54 -9.06
N LEU A 28 -5.43 -5.15 -7.95
CA LEU A 28 -4.83 -6.39 -7.44
C LEU A 28 -5.13 -7.60 -8.32
N ASP A 29 -6.24 -7.61 -9.05
CA ASP A 29 -6.62 -8.69 -9.96
C ASP A 29 -5.95 -8.57 -11.33
N GLU A 30 -5.57 -7.35 -11.73
CA GLU A 30 -4.79 -7.07 -12.94
C GLU A 30 -3.30 -7.49 -12.81
N VAL A 31 -2.81 -7.76 -11.60
CA VAL A 31 -1.43 -8.23 -11.39
C VAL A 31 -1.27 -9.67 -11.91
N PRO A 32 -0.35 -9.94 -12.85
CA PRO A 32 -0.12 -11.28 -13.36
C PRO A 32 0.43 -12.23 -12.26
N PRO A 33 0.26 -13.55 -12.40
CA PRO A 33 0.73 -14.52 -11.40
C PRO A 33 2.26 -14.66 -11.37
N THR A 34 2.98 -14.07 -12.33
CA THR A 34 4.45 -14.05 -12.38
C THR A 34 4.95 -12.70 -12.86
N THR A 35 6.12 -12.28 -12.38
CA THR A 35 6.85 -11.12 -12.92
C THR A 35 7.39 -11.42 -14.32
N VAL A 36 7.90 -10.38 -15.00
CA VAL A 36 8.57 -10.50 -16.31
C VAL A 36 9.78 -11.43 -16.27
N ASP A 37 10.43 -11.56 -15.12
CA ASP A 37 11.60 -12.43 -14.90
C ASP A 37 11.20 -13.83 -14.40
N GLY A 38 9.91 -14.17 -14.43
CA GLY A 38 9.40 -15.49 -14.04
C GLY A 38 9.28 -15.73 -12.53
N VAL A 39 9.36 -14.68 -11.70
CA VAL A 39 9.18 -14.82 -10.24
C VAL A 39 7.69 -14.97 -9.93
N PRO A 40 7.25 -15.99 -9.19
CA PRO A 40 5.85 -16.16 -8.83
C PRO A 40 5.36 -15.05 -7.89
N ILE A 41 4.08 -14.69 -8.03
CA ILE A 41 3.36 -13.72 -7.19
C ILE A 41 2.20 -14.46 -6.50
N PRO A 42 2.10 -14.43 -5.16
CA PRO A 42 2.99 -13.76 -4.22
C PRO A 42 4.41 -14.34 -4.19
N VAL A 43 5.39 -13.49 -3.89
CA VAL A 43 6.80 -13.88 -3.85
C VAL A 43 7.06 -14.74 -2.60
N PRO A 44 7.54 -15.99 -2.75
CA PRO A 44 7.78 -16.88 -1.62
C PRO A 44 8.73 -16.26 -0.60
N GLY A 45 8.27 -16.16 0.66
CA GLY A 45 9.08 -15.64 1.74
C GLY A 45 9.25 -14.12 1.75
N ALA A 46 8.55 -13.35 0.91
CA ALA A 46 8.60 -11.89 0.96
C ALA A 46 8.31 -11.34 2.37
N ARG A 47 9.15 -10.41 2.81
CA ARG A 47 9.06 -9.75 4.14
C ARG A 47 8.89 -8.24 4.07
N ALA A 48 9.19 -7.65 2.92
CA ALA A 48 9.14 -6.22 2.71
C ALA A 48 8.72 -5.93 1.26
N ILE A 49 8.05 -4.81 1.08
CA ILE A 49 7.70 -4.25 -0.22
C ILE A 49 8.04 -2.76 -0.21
N ILE A 50 8.27 -2.21 -1.40
CA ILE A 50 8.39 -0.77 -1.61
C ILE A 50 7.24 -0.40 -2.55
N ALA A 51 6.41 0.57 -2.13
CA ALA A 51 5.25 1.01 -2.88
C ALA A 51 5.22 2.54 -2.96
N PRO A 52 4.72 3.12 -4.07
CA PRO A 52 4.53 4.56 -4.17
C PRO A 52 3.42 5.06 -3.23
N HIS A 53 3.50 6.33 -2.82
CA HIS A 53 2.50 7.00 -1.95
C HIS A 53 1.83 8.22 -2.59
N ALA A 54 1.76 8.27 -3.93
CA ALA A 54 1.03 9.32 -4.65
C ALA A 54 -0.50 9.10 -4.55
N GLY A 55 -1.28 10.02 -5.12
CA GLY A 55 -2.73 9.84 -5.26
C GLY A 55 -3.04 8.59 -6.09
N TYR A 56 -4.07 7.84 -5.70
CA TYR A 56 -4.34 6.50 -6.23
C TYR A 56 -4.66 6.48 -7.73
N SER A 57 -5.22 7.56 -8.27
CA SER A 57 -5.42 7.72 -9.71
C SER A 57 -4.12 7.65 -10.53
N TYR A 58 -2.97 7.92 -9.90
CA TYR A 58 -1.66 7.89 -10.55
C TYR A 58 -0.85 6.65 -10.15
N SER A 59 -0.93 6.23 -8.88
CA SER A 59 -0.03 5.19 -8.34
C SER A 59 -0.72 3.90 -7.92
N GLY A 60 -2.05 3.82 -7.95
CA GLY A 60 -2.82 2.64 -7.56
C GLY A 60 -2.39 1.36 -8.29
N PRO A 61 -2.40 1.34 -9.64
CA PRO A 61 -1.95 0.19 -10.42
C PRO A 61 -0.51 -0.24 -10.11
N ALA A 62 0.41 0.72 -9.98
CA ALA A 62 1.81 0.42 -9.66
C ALA A 62 1.98 -0.14 -8.23
N ALA A 63 1.25 0.40 -7.25
CA ALA A 63 1.27 -0.10 -5.87
C ALA A 63 0.72 -1.53 -5.77
N ALA A 64 -0.24 -1.92 -6.62
CA ALA A 64 -0.82 -3.26 -6.60
C ALA A 64 0.22 -4.38 -6.82
N PHE A 65 1.21 -4.17 -7.69
CA PHE A 65 2.34 -5.12 -7.87
C PHE A 65 3.10 -5.37 -6.56
N ALA A 66 3.34 -4.30 -5.79
CA ALA A 66 4.00 -4.40 -4.49
C ALA A 66 3.11 -5.16 -3.50
N TYR A 67 1.85 -4.77 -3.33
CA TYR A 67 0.95 -5.42 -2.36
C TYR A 67 0.64 -6.88 -2.70
N LYS A 68 0.43 -7.24 -3.97
CA LYS A 68 0.18 -8.63 -4.39
C LYS A 68 1.39 -9.55 -4.19
N SER A 69 2.59 -8.99 -4.09
CA SER A 69 3.83 -9.75 -3.85
C SER A 69 3.93 -10.33 -2.44
N ILE A 70 3.10 -9.89 -1.48
CA ILE A 70 3.06 -10.43 -0.12
C ILE A 70 1.89 -11.41 0.02
N ASN A 71 2.15 -12.57 0.62
CA ASN A 71 1.07 -13.45 1.08
C ASN A 71 0.59 -13.00 2.48
N PRO A 72 -0.64 -12.47 2.61
CA PRO A 72 -1.15 -11.95 3.88
C PRO A 72 -1.40 -13.03 4.94
N ASP A 73 -1.60 -14.30 4.56
CA ASP A 73 -1.89 -15.39 5.50
C ASP A 73 -0.77 -15.63 6.51
N PHE A 74 0.46 -15.26 6.14
CA PHE A 74 1.65 -15.40 6.98
C PHE A 74 2.09 -14.09 7.64
N VAL A 75 1.35 -12.99 7.47
CA VAL A 75 1.69 -11.67 7.99
C VAL A 75 0.78 -11.29 9.14
N LYS A 76 1.34 -11.25 10.35
CA LYS A 76 0.61 -10.84 11.57
C LYS A 76 0.82 -9.37 11.95
N ARG A 77 1.88 -8.76 11.43
CA ARG A 77 2.34 -7.41 11.81
C ARG A 77 2.89 -6.70 10.59
N VAL A 78 2.41 -5.49 10.34
CA VAL A 78 2.86 -4.64 9.23
C VAL A 78 3.49 -3.38 9.82
N PHE A 79 4.74 -3.14 9.48
CA PHE A 79 5.41 -1.86 9.76
C PHE A 79 5.26 -0.97 8.53
N ILE A 80 4.77 0.26 8.72
CA ILE A 80 4.64 1.26 7.64
C ILE A 80 5.65 2.37 7.95
N LEU A 81 6.67 2.48 7.11
CA LEU A 81 7.71 3.51 7.22
C LEU A 81 7.53 4.48 6.05
N GLY A 82 7.22 5.74 6.35
CA GLY A 82 7.02 6.78 5.34
C GLY A 82 7.84 8.04 5.68
N PRO A 83 8.33 8.77 4.67
CA PRO A 83 9.08 10.00 4.90
C PRO A 83 8.16 11.15 5.30
N SER A 84 8.66 12.05 6.13
CA SER A 84 7.99 13.31 6.44
C SER A 84 8.21 14.32 5.32
N HIS A 85 7.11 14.84 4.76
CA HIS A 85 7.12 15.86 3.72
C HIS A 85 6.89 17.28 4.24
N HIS A 86 6.51 17.42 5.52
CA HIS A 86 6.11 18.71 6.11
C HIS A 86 7.07 19.17 7.21
N VAL A 87 7.53 18.25 8.05
CA VAL A 87 8.36 18.57 9.21
C VAL A 87 9.72 17.93 9.06
N ARG A 88 10.78 18.74 9.16
CA ARG A 88 12.15 18.24 9.20
C ARG A 88 12.47 17.70 10.60
N PHE A 89 12.97 16.48 10.66
CA PHE A 89 13.58 15.89 11.84
C PHE A 89 14.61 14.84 11.40
N SER A 90 15.54 14.49 12.29
CA SER A 90 16.69 13.61 11.98
C SER A 90 16.58 12.20 12.55
N GLN A 91 15.40 11.82 13.07
CA GLN A 91 15.13 10.53 13.71
C GLN A 91 13.87 9.90 13.12
N CYS A 92 13.29 8.88 13.76
CA CYS A 92 11.96 8.39 13.46
C CYS A 92 10.97 8.85 14.54
N ALA A 93 9.69 8.98 14.18
CA ALA A 93 8.62 9.34 15.10
C ALA A 93 7.56 8.24 15.15
N LEU A 94 6.84 8.15 16.27
CA LEU A 94 5.70 7.25 16.46
C LEU A 94 4.41 8.06 16.57
N SER A 95 3.28 7.45 16.23
CA SER A 95 1.95 8.01 16.52
C SER A 95 1.82 8.26 18.02
N GLN A 96 1.22 9.39 18.37
CA GLN A 96 0.69 9.64 19.72
C GLN A 96 -0.72 9.09 19.84
#